data_AF-A0A7V3JI33-F1
#
_entry.id   AF-A0A7V3JI33-F1
#
_cell.length_a   1.000
_cell.length_b   1.000
_cell.length_c   1.000
_cell.angle_alpha   90.00
_cell.angle_beta   90.00
_cell.angle_gamma   90.00
#
_symmetry.space_group_name_H-M   'P 1'
#
loop_
_entity.id
_entity.type
_entity.pdbx_description
1 polymer ?
#
loop_
_entity_poly.entity_id
_entity_poly.type
_entity_poly.pdbx_seq_one_letter_code
_entity_poly.pdbx_strand_id
1 'polypeptide(L)'
;MLPKGEYWVNRAIRYTPGSGIKDLGCLATSGGGYPSSDGYGIDGSGAVVGESTNQTKAGGASTHAFRYTDATGMVDLGTLGGANSKATATNSFGDIVGIAQKKDGTEAVFLLPAGANQMAEVVVNDPQGSLTILGPSDINDLGVICGTGNKSGIWGEWNAYLLIPSSQ
;
A
#
# COMPACT_ATOMS: atom_id res chain seq x y z
N MET A 1 -23.24 -6.32 -23.45
CA MET A 1 -22.09 -5.52 -23.92
C MET A 1 -22.27 -4.12 -23.37
N LEU A 2 -21.27 -3.57 -22.67
CA LEU A 2 -21.34 -2.18 -22.21
C LEU A 2 -21.18 -1.20 -23.38
N PRO A 3 -21.74 0.02 -23.31
CA PRO A 3 -21.55 1.06 -24.31
C PRO A 3 -20.07 1.39 -24.58
N LYS A 4 -19.77 1.72 -25.83
CA LYS A 4 -18.43 2.11 -26.28
C LYS A 4 -18.01 3.41 -25.57
N GLY A 5 -17.02 3.34 -24.69
CA GLY A 5 -16.52 4.49 -23.90
C GLY A 5 -16.66 4.33 -22.38
N GLU A 6 -17.34 3.28 -21.90
CA GLU A 6 -17.32 2.89 -20.49
C GLU A 6 -16.15 1.92 -20.26
N TYR A 7 -15.15 2.39 -19.50
CA TYR A 7 -14.06 1.56 -19.01
C TYR A 7 -14.36 1.16 -17.57
N TRP A 8 -14.10 -0.09 -17.22
CA TRP A 8 -14.17 -0.54 -15.84
C TRP A 8 -13.08 0.18 -15.05
N VAL A 9 -13.48 1.14 -14.21
CA VAL A 9 -12.59 1.76 -13.22
C VAL A 9 -12.91 1.17 -11.86
N ASN A 10 -11.87 0.71 -11.18
CA ASN A 10 -12.00 0.32 -9.79
C ASN A 10 -12.06 1.58 -8.93
N ARG A 11 -12.89 1.56 -7.90
CA ARG A 11 -13.03 2.64 -6.94
C ARG A 11 -12.88 2.07 -5.56
N ALA A 12 -11.94 2.58 -4.80
CA ALA A 12 -11.87 2.34 -3.38
C ALA A 12 -13.16 2.90 -2.76
N ILE A 13 -13.85 2.05 -2.01
CA ILE A 13 -15.08 2.40 -1.32
C ILE A 13 -14.94 2.11 0.17
N ARG A 14 -15.72 2.84 0.97
CA ARG A 14 -15.96 2.48 2.37
C ARG A 14 -17.45 2.30 2.58
N TYR A 15 -17.86 1.14 3.11
CA TYR A 15 -19.21 0.94 3.59
C TYR A 15 -19.29 1.24 5.08
N THR A 16 -20.30 2.00 5.48
CA THR A 16 -20.58 2.30 6.88
C THR A 16 -22.04 1.93 7.18
N PRO A 17 -22.31 1.04 8.16
CA PRO A 17 -23.67 0.71 8.56
C PRO A 17 -24.49 1.97 8.87
N GLY A 18 -25.69 2.06 8.30
CA GLY A 18 -26.58 3.22 8.45
C GLY A 18 -26.24 4.45 7.61
N SER A 19 -25.00 4.59 7.12
CA SER A 19 -24.58 5.71 6.24
C SER A 19 -24.37 5.28 4.77
N GLY A 20 -24.27 3.98 4.49
CA GLY A 20 -24.17 3.43 3.15
C GLY A 20 -22.74 3.37 2.61
N ILE A 21 -22.62 3.30 1.28
CA ILE A 21 -21.34 3.22 0.56
C ILE A 21 -20.86 4.64 0.22
N LYS A 22 -19.58 4.89 0.49
CA LYS A 22 -18.87 6.11 0.08
C LYS A 22 -17.77 5.76 -0.92
N ASP A 23 -17.78 6.42 -2.08
CA ASP A 23 -16.64 6.45 -2.99
C ASP A 23 -15.54 7.35 -2.40
N LEU A 24 -14.31 6.84 -2.34
CA LEU A 24 -13.18 7.52 -1.69
C LEU A 24 -12.35 8.39 -2.62
N GLY A 25 -12.63 8.38 -3.92
CA GLY A 25 -11.84 9.12 -4.91
C GLY A 25 -10.73 8.30 -5.54
N CYS A 26 -9.90 9.02 -6.29
CA CYS A 26 -8.57 8.60 -6.71
C CYS A 26 -7.61 9.77 -6.47
N LEU A 27 -6.30 9.49 -6.45
CA LEU A 27 -5.29 10.54 -6.49
C LEU A 27 -5.44 11.34 -7.79
N ALA A 28 -5.20 12.65 -7.72
CA ALA A 28 -5.43 13.55 -8.83
C ALA A 28 -4.62 13.13 -10.08
N THR A 29 -5.30 12.93 -11.21
CA THR A 29 -4.68 12.64 -12.50
C THR A 29 -4.65 13.91 -13.35
N SER A 30 -3.47 14.28 -13.87
CA SER A 30 -3.33 15.43 -14.78
C SER A 30 -3.27 15.03 -16.27
N GLY A 31 -3.45 13.74 -16.58
CA GLY A 31 -3.02 13.15 -17.85
C GLY A 31 -4.08 12.43 -18.68
N GLY A 32 -5.38 12.64 -18.44
CA GLY A 32 -6.45 12.07 -19.27
C GLY A 32 -6.59 10.53 -19.21
N GLY A 33 -5.91 9.86 -18.28
CA GLY A 33 -6.13 8.44 -17.99
C GLY A 33 -7.37 8.19 -17.15
N TYR A 34 -7.83 6.94 -17.12
CA TYR A 34 -8.96 6.50 -16.29
C TYR A 34 -8.48 6.28 -14.86
N PRO A 35 -8.86 7.13 -13.89
CA PRO A 35 -8.34 7.02 -12.54
C PRO A 35 -8.99 5.84 -11.82
N SER A 36 -8.17 4.95 -11.29
CA SER A 36 -8.60 3.79 -10.50
C SER A 36 -8.00 3.82 -9.10
N SER A 37 -8.73 3.24 -8.15
CA SER A 37 -8.26 3.03 -6.78
C SER A 37 -8.81 1.72 -6.23
N ASP A 38 -8.02 1.08 -5.38
CA ASP A 38 -8.38 -0.16 -4.69
C ASP A 38 -8.03 0.02 -3.21
N GLY A 39 -9.01 -0.24 -2.33
CA GLY A 39 -8.81 -0.22 -0.87
C GLY A 39 -8.46 -1.61 -0.35
N TYR A 40 -7.43 -1.70 0.50
CA TYR A 40 -6.91 -2.97 1.02
C TYR A 40 -6.96 -3.09 2.54
N GLY A 41 -6.83 -1.98 3.27
CA GLY A 41 -6.88 -1.97 4.73
C GLY A 41 -7.79 -0.89 5.27
N ILE A 42 -8.37 -1.12 6.44
CA ILE A 42 -9.18 -0.16 7.18
C ILE A 42 -8.87 -0.25 8.68
N ASP A 43 -8.65 0.88 9.35
CA ASP A 43 -8.39 0.94 10.79
C ASP A 43 -9.68 1.18 11.61
N GLY A 44 -9.55 1.12 12.95
CA GLY A 44 -10.66 1.34 13.88
C GLY A 44 -11.25 2.75 13.87
N SER A 45 -10.56 3.73 13.28
CA SER A 45 -11.08 5.10 13.05
C SER A 45 -11.88 5.21 11.75
N GLY A 46 -11.83 4.18 10.90
CA GLY A 46 -12.42 4.16 9.57
C GLY A 46 -11.54 4.80 8.50
N ALA A 47 -10.24 5.01 8.77
CA ALA A 47 -9.28 5.39 7.74
C ALA A 47 -9.01 4.20 6.83
N VAL A 48 -8.94 4.44 5.52
CA VAL A 48 -8.75 3.39 4.51
C VAL A 48 -7.40 3.58 3.83
N VAL A 49 -6.66 2.50 3.64
CA VAL A 49 -5.40 2.49 2.88
C VAL A 49 -5.52 1.60 1.67
N GLY A 50 -4.71 1.87 0.65
CA GLY A 50 -4.73 1.09 -0.58
C GLY A 50 -3.77 1.63 -1.62
N GLU A 51 -4.10 1.42 -2.89
CA GLU A 51 -3.38 2.03 -4.02
C GLU A 51 -4.32 2.81 -4.94
N SER A 52 -3.79 3.85 -5.56
CA SER A 52 -4.49 4.63 -6.56
C SER A 52 -3.57 5.01 -7.70
N THR A 53 -4.12 5.06 -8.91
CA THR A 53 -3.43 5.62 -10.07
C THR A 53 -2.99 7.04 -9.77
N ASN A 54 -1.70 7.32 -9.94
CA ASN A 54 -1.11 8.63 -9.76
C ASN A 54 -0.42 9.05 -11.06
N GLN A 55 -1.01 9.98 -11.80
CA GLN A 55 -0.49 10.42 -13.10
C GLN A 55 0.23 11.77 -12.98
N THR A 56 1.25 11.84 -12.12
CA THR A 56 2.01 13.06 -11.85
C THR A 56 3.32 13.17 -12.62
N LYS A 57 3.73 12.16 -13.40
CA LYS A 57 4.95 12.21 -14.23
C LYS A 57 4.70 11.86 -15.69
N ALA A 58 5.25 12.68 -16.58
CA ALA A 58 5.36 12.41 -18.01
C ALA A 58 6.24 11.16 -18.23
N GLY A 59 5.62 9.98 -18.33
CA GLY A 59 6.35 8.73 -18.53
C GLY A 59 5.54 7.43 -18.44
N GLY A 60 4.33 7.45 -17.88
CA GLY A 60 3.47 6.25 -17.81
C GLY A 60 2.48 6.32 -16.64
N ALA A 61 1.57 5.35 -16.55
CA ALA A 61 0.72 5.18 -15.38
C ALA A 61 1.54 4.59 -14.23
N SER A 62 1.65 5.30 -13.10
CA SER A 62 2.14 4.74 -11.84
C SER A 62 0.99 4.57 -10.84
N THR A 63 1.15 3.65 -9.90
CA THR A 63 0.25 3.50 -8.74
C THR A 63 0.98 3.90 -7.48
N HIS A 64 0.32 4.69 -6.64
CA HIS A 64 0.86 5.10 -5.36
C HIS A 64 -0.05 4.62 -4.24
N ALA A 65 0.57 4.26 -3.12
CA ALA A 65 -0.09 4.00 -1.87
C ALA A 65 -0.83 5.27 -1.41
N PHE A 66 -2.06 5.10 -0.92
CA PHE A 66 -2.83 6.20 -0.35
C PHE A 66 -3.26 5.91 1.08
N ARG A 67 -3.56 6.98 1.81
CA ARG A 67 -4.40 6.96 3.00
C ARG A 67 -5.59 7.89 2.79
N TYR A 68 -6.79 7.42 3.10
CA TYR A 68 -8.01 8.20 3.09
C TYR A 68 -8.51 8.41 4.53
N THR A 69 -8.83 9.65 4.86
CA THR A 69 -9.67 9.99 6.02
C THR A 69 -10.76 10.96 5.58
N ASP A 70 -11.86 11.06 6.33
CA ASP A 70 -12.89 12.06 6.01
C ASP A 70 -12.40 13.51 6.20
N ALA A 71 -11.36 13.72 7.01
CA ALA A 71 -10.79 15.04 7.25
C ALA A 71 -9.88 15.51 6.12
N THR A 72 -9.13 14.60 5.51
CA THR A 72 -8.08 14.93 4.52
C THR A 72 -8.43 14.51 3.10
N GLY A 73 -9.45 13.67 2.91
CA GLY A 73 -9.64 12.95 1.66
C GLY A 73 -8.50 11.96 1.41
N MET A 74 -8.32 11.57 0.15
CA MET A 74 -7.26 10.66 -0.30
C MET A 74 -5.92 11.41 -0.40
N VAL A 75 -4.94 10.94 0.37
CA VAL A 75 -3.58 11.50 0.46
C VAL A 75 -2.59 10.51 -0.13
N ASP A 76 -1.71 11.00 -1.01
CA ASP A 76 -0.58 10.24 -1.57
C ASP A 76 0.49 10.03 -0.49
N LEU A 77 0.92 8.78 -0.28
CA LEU A 77 1.96 8.42 0.68
C LEU A 77 3.38 8.42 0.05
N GLY A 78 3.47 8.53 -1.28
CA GLY A 78 4.74 8.51 -2.01
C GLY A 78 5.30 7.11 -2.23
N THR A 79 6.62 7.03 -2.46
CA THR A 79 7.37 5.80 -2.75
C THR A 79 8.72 5.82 -2.01
N LEU A 80 9.49 4.72 -2.07
CA LEU A 80 10.89 4.67 -1.61
C LEU A 80 11.89 5.24 -2.64
N GLY A 81 11.42 6.13 -3.53
CA GLY A 81 12.21 6.78 -4.57
C GLY A 81 12.07 6.18 -5.97
N GLY A 82 11.35 5.05 -6.10
CA GLY A 82 10.92 4.47 -7.37
C GLY A 82 9.59 5.02 -7.87
N ALA A 83 8.94 4.31 -8.79
CA ALA A 83 7.72 4.77 -9.46
C ALA A 83 6.43 4.34 -8.77
N ASN A 84 6.42 3.19 -8.08
CA ASN A 84 5.19 2.58 -7.58
C ASN A 84 5.22 2.31 -6.07
N SER A 85 4.03 2.30 -5.46
CA SER A 85 3.82 1.83 -4.09
C SER A 85 2.38 1.37 -3.88
N LYS A 86 2.18 0.52 -2.87
CA LYS A 86 0.89 -0.06 -2.48
C LYS A 86 0.86 -0.30 -0.97
N ALA A 87 -0.10 0.31 -0.27
CA ALA A 87 -0.36 0.00 1.13
C ALA A 87 -1.29 -1.22 1.24
N THR A 88 -0.93 -2.20 2.06
CA THR A 88 -1.67 -3.47 2.19
C THR A 88 -2.46 -3.56 3.49
N ALA A 89 -1.97 -2.96 4.57
CA ALA A 89 -2.65 -2.96 5.86
C ALA A 89 -2.34 -1.72 6.70
N THR A 90 -3.20 -1.47 7.68
CA THR A 90 -3.07 -0.39 8.68
C THR A 90 -3.55 -0.89 10.03
N ASN A 91 -2.88 -0.50 11.11
CA ASN A 91 -3.30 -0.83 12.49
C ASN A 91 -4.15 0.28 13.13
N SER A 92 -4.60 0.09 14.37
CA SER A 92 -5.48 1.07 15.06
C SER A 92 -4.80 2.38 15.43
N PHE A 93 -3.46 2.40 15.45
CA PHE A 93 -2.65 3.59 15.68
C PHE A 93 -2.42 4.41 14.40
N GLY A 94 -2.72 3.83 13.23
CA GLY A 94 -2.50 4.46 11.93
C GLY A 94 -1.12 4.20 11.34
N ASP A 95 -0.40 3.19 11.84
CA ASP A 95 0.80 2.67 11.17
C ASP A 95 0.37 1.91 9.92
N ILE A 96 1.08 2.13 8.82
CA ILE A 96 0.75 1.57 7.50
C ILE A 96 1.91 0.71 7.03
N VAL A 97 1.60 -0.50 6.56
CA VAL A 97 2.56 -1.39 5.93
C VAL A 97 2.19 -1.61 4.47
N GLY A 98 3.20 -1.87 3.63
CA GLY A 98 2.98 -2.20 2.23
C GLY A 98 4.27 -2.47 1.49
N ILE A 99 4.21 -2.40 0.17
CA ILE A 99 5.35 -2.50 -0.72
C ILE A 99 5.56 -1.19 -1.48
N ALA A 100 6.81 -0.80 -1.66
CA ALA A 100 7.17 0.38 -2.43
C ALA A 100 8.44 0.12 -3.22
N GLN A 101 8.51 0.74 -4.40
CA GLN A 101 9.65 0.64 -5.26
C GLN A 101 10.74 1.61 -4.81
N LYS A 102 11.98 1.10 -4.75
CA LYS A 102 13.20 1.87 -4.51
C LYS A 102 13.67 2.53 -5.80
N LYS A 103 14.61 3.47 -5.67
CA LYS A 103 15.20 4.21 -6.79
C LYS A 103 15.88 3.29 -7.83
N ASP A 104 16.40 2.14 -7.40
CA ASP A 104 17.03 1.14 -8.28
C ASP A 104 16.03 0.23 -9.01
N GLY A 105 14.72 0.43 -8.78
CA GLY A 105 13.64 -0.34 -9.40
C GLY A 105 13.24 -1.59 -8.62
N THR A 106 13.96 -1.97 -7.57
CA THR A 106 13.59 -3.10 -6.71
C THR A 106 12.42 -2.74 -5.78
N GLU A 107 11.66 -3.74 -5.35
CA GLU A 107 10.59 -3.57 -4.36
C GLU A 107 11.11 -3.85 -2.95
N ALA A 108 10.58 -3.11 -1.97
CA ALA A 108 10.84 -3.34 -0.56
C ALA A 108 9.55 -3.19 0.26
N VAL A 109 9.47 -3.94 1.35
CA VAL A 109 8.46 -3.71 2.37
C VAL A 109 8.72 -2.38 3.03
N PHE A 110 7.69 -1.56 3.18
CA PHE A 110 7.77 -0.33 3.97
C PHE A 110 6.87 -0.39 5.21
N LEU A 111 7.29 0.34 6.23
CA LEU A 111 6.47 0.78 7.35
C LEU A 111 6.42 2.31 7.31
N LEU A 112 5.22 2.87 7.40
CA LEU A 112 4.99 4.29 7.60
C LEU A 112 4.32 4.45 8.97
N PRO A 113 5.08 4.85 10.01
CA PRO A 113 4.52 5.09 11.33
C PRO A 113 3.47 6.20 11.31
N ALA A 114 2.50 6.12 12.21
CA ALA A 114 1.46 7.13 12.35
C ALA A 114 2.05 8.55 12.49
N GLY A 115 1.62 9.47 11.63
CA GLY A 115 2.09 10.86 11.62
C GLY A 115 3.48 11.09 11.01
N ALA A 116 4.17 10.04 10.55
CA ALA A 116 5.40 10.19 9.78
C ALA A 116 5.09 10.71 8.36
N ASN A 117 6.06 11.40 7.77
CA ASN A 117 5.94 11.98 6.43
C ASN A 117 6.64 11.14 5.34
N GLN A 118 7.33 10.06 5.72
CA GLN A 118 8.14 9.25 4.82
C GLN A 118 8.09 7.78 5.18
N MET A 119 8.01 6.93 4.15
CA MET A 119 8.12 5.48 4.26
C MET A 119 9.53 5.08 4.71
N ALA A 120 9.61 4.12 5.64
CA ALA A 120 10.86 3.47 6.01
C ALA A 120 10.89 2.04 5.47
N GLU A 121 11.99 1.62 4.84
CA GLU A 121 12.20 0.23 4.44
C GLU A 121 12.28 -0.66 5.69
N VAL A 122 11.48 -1.73 5.72
CA VAL A 122 11.55 -2.75 6.77
C VAL A 122 12.71 -3.68 6.45
N VAL A 123 13.79 -3.54 7.20
CA VAL A 123 14.96 -4.41 7.06
C VAL A 123 14.72 -5.71 7.82
N VAL A 124 14.67 -6.82 7.08
CA VAL A 124 14.59 -8.15 7.65
C VAL A 124 15.96 -8.55 8.16
N ASN A 125 16.09 -8.82 9.46
CA ASN A 125 17.31 -9.38 10.02
C ASN A 125 17.38 -10.88 9.69
N ASP A 126 17.78 -11.20 8.46
CA ASP A 126 18.16 -12.56 8.05
C ASP A 126 19.68 -12.65 7.87
N PRO A 127 20.42 -13.16 8.86
CA PRO A 127 21.87 -13.32 8.78
C PRO A 127 22.35 -14.20 7.62
N GLN A 128 21.47 -15.04 7.06
CA GLN A 128 21.79 -15.88 5.90
C GLN A 128 21.50 -15.20 4.56
N GLY A 129 20.88 -14.02 4.55
CA GLY A 129 20.56 -13.25 3.34
C GLY A 129 19.64 -13.99 2.36
N SER A 130 18.92 -15.00 2.85
CA SER A 130 18.10 -15.89 2.06
C SER A 130 16.65 -15.39 1.95
N LEU A 131 16.18 -14.60 2.90
CA LEU A 131 14.78 -14.19 3.01
C LEU A 131 14.52 -12.86 2.31
N THR A 132 13.66 -12.90 1.30
CA THR A 132 13.04 -11.70 0.72
C THR A 132 11.55 -11.69 1.07
N ILE A 133 11.09 -10.68 1.79
CA ILE A 133 9.65 -10.49 2.04
C ILE A 133 9.08 -9.73 0.86
N LEU A 134 8.01 -10.26 0.26
CA LEU A 134 7.43 -9.73 -0.97
C LEU A 134 5.97 -9.29 -0.80
N GLY A 135 5.28 -9.75 0.24
CA GLY A 135 3.85 -9.49 0.42
C GLY A 135 3.45 -9.35 1.88
N PRO A 136 3.70 -8.19 2.54
CA PRO A 136 3.11 -7.92 3.84
C PRO A 136 1.59 -7.92 3.68
N SER A 137 0.92 -8.76 4.47
CA SER A 137 -0.54 -8.92 4.40
C SER A 137 -1.26 -8.22 5.55
N ASP A 138 -0.61 -8.08 6.71
CA ASP A 138 -1.24 -7.48 7.89
C ASP A 138 -0.20 -6.89 8.86
N ILE A 139 -0.66 -5.99 9.72
CA ILE A 139 0.09 -5.40 10.83
C ILE A 139 -0.81 -5.30 12.05
N ASN A 140 -0.34 -5.76 13.22
CA ASN A 140 -1.07 -5.60 14.46
C ASN A 140 -0.69 -4.29 15.20
N ASP A 141 -1.40 -4.00 16.28
CA ASP A 141 -1.20 -2.82 17.13
C ASP A 141 0.14 -2.81 17.88
N LEU A 142 0.89 -3.93 17.89
CA LEU A 142 2.26 -3.98 18.43
C LEU A 142 3.32 -3.71 17.35
N GLY A 143 2.91 -3.36 16.12
CA GLY A 143 3.81 -3.16 14.99
C GLY A 143 4.35 -4.45 14.39
N VAL A 144 3.78 -5.60 14.76
CA VAL A 144 4.21 -6.91 14.24
C VAL A 144 3.52 -7.13 12.90
N ILE A 145 4.32 -7.41 11.86
CA ILE A 145 3.86 -7.56 10.48
C ILE A 145 3.88 -9.04 10.12
N CYS A 146 2.81 -9.52 9.46
CA CYS A 146 2.79 -10.84 8.83
C CYS A 146 2.76 -10.71 7.30
N GLY A 147 3.26 -11.72 6.59
CA GLY A 147 3.25 -11.73 5.14
C GLY A 147 3.93 -12.93 4.52
N THR A 148 4.05 -12.89 3.20
CA THR A 148 4.75 -13.92 2.43
C THR A 148 6.14 -13.45 2.02
N GLY A 149 7.07 -14.40 1.97
CA GLY A 149 8.41 -14.20 1.47
C GLY A 149 8.95 -15.42 0.75
N ASN A 150 10.06 -15.23 0.05
CA ASN A 150 10.83 -16.29 -0.59
C ASN A 150 12.13 -16.51 0.17
N LYS A 151 12.51 -17.78 0.31
CA LYS A 151 13.85 -18.17 0.73
C LYS A 151 14.68 -18.53 -0.51
N SER A 152 15.67 -17.72 -0.83
CA SER A 152 16.64 -17.96 -1.90
C SER A 152 17.26 -19.35 -1.75
N GLY A 153 17.33 -20.10 -2.85
CA GLY A 153 17.86 -21.47 -2.88
C GLY A 153 16.83 -22.60 -2.77
N ILE A 154 15.55 -22.29 -2.54
CA ILE A 154 14.46 -23.27 -2.57
C ILE A 154 13.41 -22.83 -3.59
N TRP A 155 13.39 -23.49 -4.76
CA TRP A 155 12.37 -23.22 -5.78
C TRP A 155 11.00 -23.71 -5.31
N GLY A 156 10.01 -22.82 -5.25
CA GLY A 156 8.60 -23.19 -5.05
C GLY A 156 8.06 -23.14 -3.61
N GLU A 157 8.82 -22.62 -2.63
CA GLU A 157 8.32 -22.43 -1.27
C GLU A 157 7.96 -20.98 -0.96
N TRP A 158 6.64 -20.69 -0.94
CA TRP A 158 6.09 -19.48 -0.36
C TRP A 158 5.88 -19.70 1.13
N ASN A 159 6.73 -19.10 1.96
CA ASN A 159 6.64 -19.25 3.42
C ASN A 159 5.98 -18.02 4.05
N ALA A 160 5.22 -18.24 5.12
CA ALA A 160 4.71 -17.16 5.97
C ALA A 160 5.80 -16.72 6.95
N TYR A 161 6.00 -15.41 7.09
CA TYR A 161 7.01 -14.83 7.97
C TYR A 161 6.39 -13.80 8.91
N LEU A 162 6.96 -13.73 10.12
CA LEU A 162 6.68 -12.72 11.13
C LEU A 162 7.84 -11.73 11.17
N LEU A 163 7.56 -10.44 10.98
CA LEU A 163 8.56 -9.39 11.11
C LEU A 163 8.28 -8.58 12.38
N ILE A 164 9.33 -8.41 13.17
CA ILE A 164 9.35 -7.54 14.34
C ILE A 164 10.31 -6.40 13.98
N PRO A 165 9.81 -5.22 13.61
CA PRO A 165 10.66 -4.05 13.36
C PRO A 165 11.48 -3.76 14.62
N SER A 166 12.80 -3.63 14.48
CA SER A 166 13.65 -3.22 15.60
C SER A 166 13.36 -1.77 15.94
N SER A 167 13.10 -1.47 17.22
CA SER A 167 13.13 -0.09 17.72
C SER A 167 14.54 0.47 17.54
N GLN A 168 14.70 1.46 16.66
CA GLN A 168 15.87 2.35 16.69
C GLN A 168 15.67 3.39 17.79
#